data_AF-A0A970L1U4-F1
#
_entry.id   AF-A0A970L1U4-F1
#
_cell.length_a   1.000
_cell.length_b   1.000
_cell.length_c   1.000
_cell.angle_alpha   90.00
_cell.angle_beta   90.00
_cell.angle_gamma   90.00
#
_symmetry.space_group_name_H-M   'P 1'
#
loop_
_entity.id
_entity.type
_entity.pdbx_description
1 polymer ?
#
loop_
_entity_poly.entity_id
_entity_poly.type
_entity_poly.pdbx_seq_one_letter_code
_entity_poly.pdbx_strand_id
1 'polypeptide(L)'
;EDPTFIGALNAFRSNGIEVVGVPSDEGVIDPDMLERVIAATPRARMIYLIPTFHNPMGTTMPMSTRRAIYDICRRHKILILEDNPYGELRFAGEDVPTI
;
A
#
# COMPACT_ATOMS: atom_id res chain seq x y z
N GLU A 1 -0.69 -1.15 -4.36
CA GLU A 1 -0.30 -2.56 -4.55
C GLU A 1 -0.43 -2.97 -6.03
N ASP A 2 0.08 -4.12 -6.44
CA ASP A 2 -0.23 -4.75 -7.74
C ASP A 2 -0.74 -6.18 -7.51
N PRO A 3 -2.02 -6.48 -7.79
CA PRO A 3 -3.07 -5.56 -8.26
C PRO A 3 -3.62 -4.63 -7.16
N THR A 4 -4.38 -3.58 -7.53
CA THR A 4 -5.05 -2.65 -6.59
C THR A 4 -6.29 -2.00 -7.23
N PHE A 5 -6.97 -1.08 -6.52
CA PHE A 5 -8.18 -0.41 -6.99
C PHE A 5 -7.96 0.44 -8.25
N ILE A 6 -8.61 0.05 -9.34
CA ILE A 6 -8.50 0.72 -10.65
C ILE A 6 -8.90 2.20 -10.62
N GLY A 7 -9.82 2.60 -9.74
CA GLY A 7 -10.25 4.00 -9.62
C GLY A 7 -9.11 4.91 -9.17
N ALA A 8 -8.32 4.48 -8.19
CA ALA A 8 -7.13 5.21 -7.74
C ALA A 8 -6.08 5.31 -8.87
N LEU A 9 -5.83 4.21 -9.59
CA LEU A 9 -4.91 4.20 -10.73
C LEU A 9 -5.32 5.19 -11.82
N ASN A 10 -6.62 5.25 -12.14
CA ASN A 10 -7.15 6.17 -13.14
C ASN A 10 -7.05 7.63 -12.66
N ALA A 11 -7.31 7.90 -11.38
CA ALA A 11 -7.16 9.23 -10.80
C ALA A 11 -5.72 9.71 -10.87
N PHE A 12 -4.74 8.86 -10.52
CA PHE A 12 -3.32 9.19 -10.61
C PHE A 12 -2.88 9.46 -12.05
N ARG A 13 -3.20 8.55 -12.97
CA ARG A 13 -2.83 8.68 -14.40
C ARG A 13 -3.43 9.92 -15.03
N SER A 14 -4.68 10.26 -14.71
CA SER A 14 -5.35 11.46 -15.23
C SER A 14 -4.71 12.77 -14.74
N ASN A 15 -3.98 12.73 -13.62
CA ASN A 15 -3.21 13.84 -13.08
C ASN A 15 -1.72 13.81 -13.49
N GLY A 16 -1.35 12.97 -14.48
CA GLY A 16 0.03 12.88 -14.98
C GLY A 16 1.00 12.19 -14.03
N ILE A 17 0.50 11.45 -13.03
CA ILE A 17 1.35 10.69 -12.09
C ILE A 17 1.74 9.36 -12.75
N GLU A 18 3.04 9.09 -12.77
CA GLU A 18 3.59 7.78 -13.13
C GLU A 18 3.34 6.80 -11.98
N VAL A 19 2.71 5.66 -12.28
CA VAL A 19 2.41 4.62 -11.31
C VAL A 19 3.32 3.43 -11.54
N VAL A 20 4.05 3.04 -10.49
CA VAL A 20 4.87 1.83 -10.46
C VAL A 20 4.21 0.83 -9.53
N GLY A 21 3.97 -0.39 -10.03
CA GLY A 21 3.40 -1.48 -9.24
C GLY A 21 4.44 -2.06 -8.27
N VAL A 22 4.00 -2.32 -7.04
CA VAL A 22 4.75 -3.16 -6.09
C VAL A 22 4.01 -4.49 -6.03
N PRO A 23 4.62 -5.60 -6.48
CA PRO A 23 4.02 -6.92 -6.40
C PRO A 23 3.54 -7.23 -4.99
N SER A 24 2.33 -7.76 -4.89
CA SER A 24 1.72 -8.17 -3.63
C SER A 24 1.21 -9.59 -3.73
N ASP A 25 1.29 -10.33 -2.63
CA ASP A 25 0.66 -11.64 -2.49
C ASP A 25 -0.64 -11.46 -1.72
N GLU A 26 -1.77 -11.77 -2.36
CA GLU A 26 -3.10 -11.49 -1.84
C GLU A 26 -3.28 -10.05 -1.30
N GLY A 27 -2.63 -9.04 -1.88
CA GLY A 27 -2.72 -7.65 -1.42
C GLY A 27 -1.77 -7.28 -0.27
N VAL A 28 -0.95 -8.23 0.18
CA VAL A 28 0.12 -7.98 1.16
C VAL A 28 1.43 -7.75 0.41
N ILE A 29 2.01 -6.57 0.56
CA ILE A 29 3.32 -6.23 -0.02
C ILE A 29 4.44 -6.93 0.76
N ASP A 30 5.39 -7.52 0.04
CA ASP A 30 6.69 -7.92 0.58
C ASP A 30 7.56 -6.67 0.81
N PRO A 31 7.96 -6.35 2.06
CA PRO A 31 8.83 -5.22 2.36
C PRO A 31 10.15 -5.21 1.59
N ASP A 32 10.75 -6.37 1.31
CA ASP A 32 12.00 -6.43 0.55
C ASP A 32 11.78 -6.07 -0.92
N MET A 33 10.62 -6.44 -1.48
CA MET A 33 10.22 -6.03 -2.82
C MET A 33 9.97 -4.53 -2.89
N LEU A 34 9.32 -3.96 -1.87
CA LEU A 34 9.11 -2.51 -1.79
C LEU A 34 10.45 -1.75 -1.81
N GLU A 35 11.42 -2.17 -1.01
CA GLU A 35 12.76 -1.55 -0.96
C GLU A 35 13.44 -1.58 -2.35
N ARG A 36 13.34 -2.71 -3.07
CA ARG A 36 13.87 -2.84 -4.45
C ARG A 36 13.18 -1.90 -5.43
N VAL A 37 11.85 -1.79 -5.37
CA VAL A 37 11.07 -0.91 -6.25
C VAL A 37 11.41 0.56 -5.98
N ILE A 38 11.55 0.96 -4.71
CA ILE A 38 11.97 2.32 -4.33
C ILE A 38 13.36 2.62 -4.87
N ALA A 39 14.32 1.70 -4.70
CA ALA A 39 15.67 1.88 -5.22
C ALA A 39 15.70 2.03 -6.75
N ALA A 40 14.84 1.31 -7.47
CA ALA A 40 14.68 1.44 -8.92
C ALA A 40 13.88 2.69 -9.34
N THR A 41 13.19 3.35 -8.42
CA THR A 41 12.29 4.49 -8.66
C THR A 41 12.70 5.71 -7.84
N PRO A 42 13.85 6.36 -8.11
CA PRO A 42 14.41 7.43 -7.27
C PRO A 42 13.54 8.70 -7.19
N ARG A 43 12.56 8.83 -8.09
CA ARG A 43 11.58 9.93 -8.07
C ARG A 43 10.31 9.60 -7.28
N ALA A 44 10.17 8.40 -6.71
CA ALA A 44 9.03 8.07 -5.87
C ALA A 44 8.90 9.07 -4.71
N ARG A 45 7.66 9.49 -4.43
CA ARG A 45 7.32 10.43 -3.35
C ARG A 45 6.21 9.93 -2.44
N MET A 46 5.41 8.97 -2.90
CA MET A 46 4.27 8.45 -2.18
C MET A 46 4.07 6.97 -2.53
N ILE A 47 3.64 6.18 -1.56
CA ILE A 47 3.04 4.87 -1.75
C ILE A 47 1.54 4.96 -1.42
N TYR A 48 0.72 4.34 -2.26
CA TYR A 48 -0.71 4.17 -2.04
C TYR A 48 -0.99 2.72 -1.64
N LEU A 49 -1.69 2.54 -0.52
CA LEU A 49 -2.00 1.25 0.07
C LEU A 49 -3.48 1.15 0.41
N ILE A 50 -4.04 -0.05 0.32
CA ILE A 50 -5.36 -0.40 0.86
C ILE A 50 -5.15 -1.49 1.92
N PRO A 51 -4.57 -1.17 3.09
CA PRO A 51 -4.04 -2.18 4.01
C PRO A 51 -5.13 -2.92 4.79
N THR A 52 -6.37 -2.43 4.76
CA THR A 52 -7.51 -2.99 5.49
C THR A 52 -8.60 -3.39 4.49
N PHE A 53 -8.90 -4.69 4.43
CA PHE A 53 -9.82 -5.30 3.45
C PHE A 53 -9.49 -4.88 2.02
N HIS A 54 -8.24 -5.17 1.62
CA HIS A 54 -7.63 -4.78 0.36
C HIS A 54 -8.56 -4.98 -0.85
N ASN A 55 -8.60 -4.03 -1.78
CA ASN A 55 -9.35 -4.18 -3.02
C ASN A 55 -8.38 -4.55 -4.16
N PRO A 56 -8.47 -5.76 -4.76
CA PRO A 56 -9.64 -6.67 -4.78
C PRO A 56 -9.58 -7.89 -3.86
N MET A 57 -8.53 -8.05 -3.04
CA MET A 57 -8.20 -9.33 -2.38
C MET A 57 -8.98 -9.63 -1.08
N GLY A 58 -9.59 -8.63 -0.45
CA GLY A 58 -10.32 -8.74 0.82
C GLY A 58 -9.45 -8.95 2.07
N THR A 59 -8.13 -9.05 1.92
CA THR A 59 -7.19 -9.33 3.01
C THR A 59 -6.91 -8.10 3.87
N THR A 60 -6.43 -8.32 5.09
CA THR A 60 -5.90 -7.24 5.95
C THR A 60 -4.41 -7.47 6.14
N MET A 61 -3.61 -6.46 5.77
CA MET A 61 -2.16 -6.47 5.96
C MET A 61 -1.80 -6.48 7.45
N PRO A 62 -1.01 -7.46 7.95
CA PRO A 62 -0.63 -7.53 9.36
C PRO A 62 0.14 -6.31 9.86
N MET A 63 0.04 -6.01 11.16
CA MET A 63 0.77 -4.88 11.78
C MET A 63 2.30 -4.97 11.60
N SER A 64 2.85 -6.18 11.59
CA SER A 64 4.29 -6.39 11.35
C SER A 64 4.70 -5.89 9.96
N THR A 65 3.93 -6.22 8.93
CA THR A 65 4.17 -5.75 7.55
C THR A 65 3.96 -4.24 7.45
N ARG A 66 2.90 -3.68 8.04
CA ARG A 66 2.68 -2.22 8.09
C ARG A 66 3.87 -1.49 8.72
N ARG A 67 4.39 -2.00 9.84
CA ARG A 67 5.58 -1.42 10.50
C ARG A 67 6.83 -1.50 9.63
N ALA A 68 7.05 -2.63 8.95
CA ALA A 68 8.18 -2.77 8.04
C ALA A 68 8.10 -1.75 6.88
N ILE A 69 6.93 -1.61 6.26
CA ILE A 69 6.67 -0.60 5.22
C ILE A 69 6.88 0.81 5.77
N TYR A 70 6.38 1.12 6.97
CA TYR A 70 6.61 2.40 7.64
C TYR A 70 8.10 2.72 7.76
N ASP A 71 8.90 1.77 8.26
CA ASP A 71 10.32 1.98 8.46
C ASP A 71 11.07 2.20 7.14
N ILE A 72 10.68 1.48 6.07
CA ILE A 72 11.19 1.68 4.71
C ILE A 72 10.84 3.09 4.22
N CYS A 73 9.56 3.45 4.23
CA CYS A 73 9.08 4.74 3.77
C CYS A 73 9.71 5.90 4.55
N ARG A 74 9.90 5.74 5.87
CA ARG A 74 10.56 6.72 6.72
C ARG A 74 12.03 6.94 6.32
N ARG A 75 12.79 5.87 6.04
CA ARG A 75 14.19 5.98 5.59
C ARG A 75 14.30 6.69 4.24
N HIS A 76 13.37 6.40 3.33
CA HIS A 76 13.36 6.93 1.96
C HIS A 76 12.58 8.25 1.80
N LYS A 77 11.99 8.78 2.88
CA LYS A 77 11.15 9.98 2.87
C LYS A 77 9.99 9.88 1.87
N ILE A 78 9.36 8.71 1.82
CA ILE A 78 8.17 8.44 1.01
C ILE A 78 6.93 8.61 1.90
N LEU A 79 5.95 9.36 1.40
CA LEU A 79 4.65 9.53 2.05
C LEU A 79 3.83 8.23 1.93
N ILE A 80 3.11 7.87 2.99
CA ILE A 80 2.15 6.77 2.95
C ILE A 80 0.76 7.37 2.83
N LEU A 81 0.04 6.98 1.79
CA LEU A 81 -1.39 7.24 1.63
C LEU A 81 -2.14 5.94 1.89
N GLU A 82 -2.72 5.81 3.08
CA GLU A 82 -3.60 4.70 3.43
C GLU A 82 -5.03 5.01 3.00
N ASP A 83 -5.52 4.30 2.00
CA ASP A 83 -6.91 4.33 1.59
C ASP A 83 -7.70 3.30 2.38
N ASN A 84 -8.54 3.78 3.30
CA ASN A 84 -9.22 2.95 4.28
C ASN A 84 -10.75 3.10 4.24
N PRO A 85 -11.41 2.94 3.08
CA PRO A 85 -12.87 3.07 2.98
C PRO A 85 -13.59 1.90 3.67
N TYR A 86 -12.88 0.79 3.91
CA TYR A 86 -13.40 -0.45 4.48
C TYR A 86 -13.08 -0.61 5.97
N GLY A 87 -12.37 0.32 6.61
CA GLY A 87 -11.82 0.15 7.96
C GLY A 87 -12.84 -0.25 9.03
N GLU A 88 -14.08 0.23 8.89
CA GLU A 88 -15.18 -0.07 9.82
C GLU A 88 -15.97 -1.34 9.48
N LEU A 89 -15.59 -2.10 8.45
CA LEU A 89 -16.33 -3.27 7.97
C LEU A 89 -15.92 -4.60 8.65
N ARG A 90 -15.18 -4.54 9.76
CA ARG A 90 -14.74 -5.75 10.48
C ARG A 90 -15.90 -6.37 11.28
N PHE A 91 -16.32 -7.57 10.89
CA PHE A 91 -17.36 -8.32 11.62
C PHE A 91 -16.82 -9.16 12.79
N ALA A 92 -15.58 -9.64 12.69
CA ALA A 92 -14.94 -10.50 13.69
C ALA A 92 -13.40 -10.40 13.62
N GLY A 93 -12.72 -10.94 14.64
CA GLY A 93 -11.27 -10.89 14.78
C GLY A 93 -10.77 -9.59 15.41
N GLU A 94 -9.45 -9.45 15.51
CA GLU A 94 -8.80 -8.28 16.09
C GLU A 94 -8.66 -7.14 15.07
N ASP A 95 -8.73 -5.91 15.57
CA ASP A 95 -8.49 -4.73 14.76
C ASP A 95 -7.00 -4.53 14.46
N VAL A 96 -6.71 -3.98 13.29
CA VAL A 96 -5.36 -3.70 12.80
C VAL A 96 -5.27 -2.20 12.50
N PRO A 97 -4.72 -1.39 13.42
CA PRO A 97 -4.76 0.06 13.29
C PRO A 97 -3.94 0.59 12.10
N THR A 98 -4.33 1.76 11.61
CA THR A 98 -3.56 2.56 10.64
C THR A 98 -2.23 3.01 11.23
N ILE A 99 -1.22 3.31 10.39
CA ILE A 99 0.11 3.76 10.82
C ILE A 99 0.41 5.22 10.50
#